data_AF-A0A830CD56-F1
#
_entry.id   AF-A0A830CD56-F1
#
_cell.length_a   1.000
_cell.length_b   1.000
_cell.length_c   1.000
_cell.angle_alpha   90.00
_cell.angle_beta   90.00
_cell.angle_gamma   90.00
#
_symmetry.space_group_name_H-M   'P 1'
#
loop_
_entity.id
_entity.type
_entity.pdbx_description
1 polymer ?
#
loop_
_entity_poly.entity_id
_entity_poly.type
_entity_poly.pdbx_seq_one_letter_code
_entity_poly.pdbx_strand_id
1 'polypeptide(L)'
;MDRKKMLWLAMKKKFNLRENVEIKKVVFQQLNRQYRSLRHKLHDHYAKNKDAEKIFEQPPDGITMENWQVLIDYFESDEFKEVSDRNKRNRDKLKMAHTCGAKSIAQYCYEECDLETGQEPTRTSTWMKT
;
A
#
# COMPACT_ATOMS: atom_id res chain seq x y z
N MET A 1 -17.86 8.35 19.51
CA MET A 1 -18.23 8.83 18.17
C MET A 1 -17.44 8.03 17.13
N ASP A 2 -18.07 7.47 16.10
CA ASP A 2 -17.39 6.58 15.14
C ASP A 2 -16.39 7.36 14.24
N ARG A 3 -15.09 7.02 14.34
CA ARG A 3 -14.00 7.64 13.58
C ARG A 3 -14.21 7.51 12.07
N LYS A 4 -14.77 6.39 11.60
CA LYS A 4 -15.06 6.18 10.16
C LYS A 4 -16.16 7.14 9.69
N LYS A 5 -17.19 7.36 10.50
CA LYS A 5 -18.24 8.34 10.22
C LYS A 5 -17.68 9.76 10.12
N MET A 6 -16.79 10.16 11.03
CA MET A 6 -16.13 11.47 10.98
C MET A 6 -15.26 11.65 9.73
N LEU A 7 -14.45 10.64 9.38
CA LEU A 7 -13.66 10.65 8.14
C LEU A 7 -14.54 10.76 6.90
N TRP A 8 -15.63 10.00 6.84
CA TRP A 8 -16.59 10.08 5.74
C TRP A 8 -17.18 11.49 5.62
N LEU A 9 -17.66 12.09 6.71
CA LEU A 9 -18.22 13.43 6.70
C LEU A 9 -17.20 14.48 6.25
N ALA A 10 -15.95 14.39 6.72
CA ALA A 10 -14.87 15.29 6.32
C ALA A 10 -14.56 15.17 4.82
N MET A 11 -14.45 13.95 4.29
CA MET A 11 -14.20 13.72 2.86
C MET A 11 -15.37 14.15 1.99
N LYS A 12 -16.60 13.84 2.43
CA LYS A 12 -17.82 14.25 1.75
C LYS A 12 -17.90 15.77 1.63
N LYS A 13 -17.63 16.49 2.72
CA LYS A 13 -17.61 17.97 2.73
C LYS A 13 -16.49 18.52 1.85
N LYS A 14 -15.27 17.97 1.96
CA LYS A 14 -14.09 18.48 1.24
C LYS A 14 -14.20 18.32 -0.28
N PHE A 15 -14.76 17.21 -0.74
CA PHE A 15 -14.86 16.88 -2.17
C PHE A 15 -16.29 17.02 -2.73
N ASN A 16 -17.22 17.59 -1.95
CA ASN A 16 -18.64 17.73 -2.31
C ASN A 16 -19.26 16.43 -2.86
N LEU A 17 -19.03 15.32 -2.17
CA LEU A 17 -19.43 13.98 -2.64
C LEU A 17 -20.93 13.73 -2.40
N ARG A 18 -21.56 13.02 -3.34
CA ARG A 18 -22.93 12.52 -3.18
C ARG A 18 -22.97 11.38 -2.18
N GLU A 19 -24.07 11.24 -1.45
CA GLU A 19 -24.28 10.09 -0.58
C GLU A 19 -24.55 8.85 -1.45
N ASN A 20 -23.54 8.00 -1.59
CA ASN A 20 -23.59 6.80 -2.42
C ASN A 20 -22.63 5.75 -1.85
N VAL A 21 -23.07 4.49 -1.84
CA VAL A 21 -22.34 3.37 -1.20
C VAL A 21 -21.05 3.04 -1.94
N GLU A 22 -21.08 2.97 -3.28
CA GLU A 22 -19.89 2.77 -4.13
C GLU A 22 -18.87 3.90 -3.96
N ILE A 23 -19.32 5.16 -3.95
CA ILE A 23 -18.42 6.30 -3.73
C ILE A 23 -17.76 6.18 -2.36
N LYS A 24 -18.54 5.89 -1.32
CA LYS A 24 -18.03 5.70 0.04
C LYS A 24 -16.99 4.57 0.11
N LYS A 25 -17.25 3.46 -0.57
CA LYS A 25 -16.31 2.32 -0.67
C LYS A 25 -15.00 2.74 -1.33
N VAL A 26 -15.04 3.42 -2.47
CA VAL A 26 -13.85 3.90 -3.19
C VAL A 26 -13.06 4.89 -2.34
N VAL A 27 -13.73 5.83 -1.66
CA VAL A 27 -13.08 6.79 -0.76
C VAL A 27 -12.32 6.06 0.35
N PHE A 28 -12.94 5.08 1.01
CA PHE A 28 -12.25 4.32 2.06
C PHE A 28 -11.09 3.48 1.51
N GLN A 29 -11.21 2.91 0.30
CA GLN A 29 -10.08 2.23 -0.34
C GLN A 29 -8.90 3.18 -0.57
N GLN A 30 -9.15 4.40 -1.04
CA GLN A 30 -8.12 5.41 -1.24
C GLN A 30 -7.51 5.87 0.09
N LEU A 31 -8.33 6.15 1.10
CA LEU A 31 -7.84 6.52 2.44
C LEU A 31 -6.94 5.43 3.03
N ASN A 32 -7.34 4.17 2.91
CA ASN A 32 -6.52 3.05 3.37
C ASN A 32 -5.20 2.95 2.59
N ARG A 33 -5.20 3.22 1.28
CA ARG A 33 -3.98 3.26 0.47
C ARG A 33 -3.04 4.38 0.92
N GLN A 34 -3.59 5.57 1.14
CA GLN A 34 -2.83 6.73 1.63
C GLN A 34 -2.26 6.46 3.02
N TYR A 35 -3.05 5.89 3.93
CA TYR A 35 -2.59 5.52 5.26
C TYR A 35 -1.45 4.49 5.22
N ARG A 36 -1.57 3.44 4.38
CA ARG A 36 -0.48 2.46 4.20
C ARG A 36 0.81 3.11 3.69
N SER A 37 0.70 4.03 2.73
CA SER A 37 1.86 4.76 2.19
C SER A 37 2.50 5.67 3.24
N LEU A 38 1.69 6.43 3.98
CA LEU A 38 2.16 7.27 5.08
C LEU A 38 2.88 6.43 6.14
N ARG A 39 2.25 5.35 6.60
CA ARG A 39 2.83 4.46 7.62
C ARG A 39 4.14 3.83 7.15
N HIS A 40 4.27 3.48 5.87
CA HIS A 40 5.54 3.00 5.31
C HIS A 40 6.64 4.07 5.38
N LYS A 41 6.34 5.32 5.00
CA LYS A 41 7.30 6.45 5.11
C LYS A 41 7.72 6.69 6.56
N LEU A 42 6.76 6.63 7.49
CA LEU A 42 7.02 6.80 8.92
C LEU A 42 7.89 5.66 9.48
N HIS A 43 7.63 4.43 9.06
CA HIS A 43 8.48 3.29 9.41
C HIS A 43 9.89 3.44 8.84
N ASP A 44 10.04 3.88 7.59
CA ASP A 44 11.35 4.13 6.98
C ASP A 44 12.13 5.22 7.74
N HIS A 45 11.45 6.29 8.14
CA HIS A 45 12.02 7.33 9.00
C HIS A 45 12.47 6.77 10.36
N TYR A 46 11.61 5.98 11.02
CA TYR A 46 11.93 5.33 12.28
C TYR A 46 13.13 4.37 12.14
N ALA A 47 13.11 3.48 11.14
CA ALA A 47 14.14 2.47 10.94
C ALA A 47 15.53 3.08 10.67
N LYS A 48 15.60 4.23 9.98
CA LYS A 48 16.85 4.97 9.73
C LYS A 48 17.44 5.64 10.97
N ASN A 49 16.60 5.97 11.95
CA ASN A 49 16.97 6.76 13.13
C ASN A 49 16.75 5.98 14.44
N LYS A 50 16.58 4.66 14.37
CA LYS A 50 16.21 3.82 15.51
C LYS A 50 17.19 3.94 16.68
N ASP A 51 18.47 4.12 16.37
CA ASP A 51 19.55 4.23 17.36
C ASP A 51 19.68 5.64 17.97
N ALA A 52 18.95 6.63 17.47
CA ALA A 52 18.98 7.99 17.99
C ALA A 52 17.98 8.13 19.14
N GLU A 53 18.45 8.40 20.37
CA GLU A 53 17.58 8.61 21.55
C GLU A 53 16.47 9.66 21.31
N LYS A 54 16.74 10.66 20.46
CA LYS A 54 15.81 11.74 20.13
C LYS A 54 14.65 11.33 19.23
N ILE A 55 14.66 10.14 18.62
CA ILE A 55 13.61 9.70 17.69
C ILE A 55 12.25 9.55 18.37
N PHE A 56 12.25 9.22 19.66
CA PHE A 56 11.02 9.09 20.46
C PHE A 56 10.40 10.45 20.76
N GLU A 57 11.21 11.52 20.86
CA GLU A 57 10.81 12.87 21.23
C GLU A 57 10.52 13.78 20.02
N GLN A 58 10.98 13.40 18.84
CA GLN A 58 10.87 14.20 17.61
C GLN A 58 10.01 13.49 16.56
N PRO A 59 8.68 13.62 16.61
CA PRO A 59 7.80 13.10 15.58
C PRO A 59 8.01 13.84 14.25
N PRO A 60 7.88 13.15 13.10
CA PRO A 60 7.87 13.81 11.79
C PRO A 60 6.72 14.82 11.64
N ASP A 61 6.92 15.82 10.78
CA ASP A 61 5.94 16.88 10.51
C ASP A 61 4.54 16.32 10.19
N GLY A 62 3.53 16.88 10.86
CA GLY A 62 2.13 16.51 10.67
C GLY A 62 1.67 15.28 11.46
N ILE A 63 2.54 14.66 12.27
CA ILE A 63 2.16 13.61 13.22
C ILE A 63 2.22 14.16 14.65
N THR A 64 1.15 13.93 15.42
CA THR A 64 1.14 14.29 16.84
C THR A 64 2.00 13.31 17.64
N MET A 65 2.59 13.79 18.75
CA MET A 65 3.41 12.96 19.64
C MET A 65 2.69 11.68 20.09
N GLU A 66 1.41 11.78 20.46
CA GLU A 66 0.58 10.63 20.86
C GLU A 66 0.47 9.58 19.73
N ASN A 67 0.17 10.02 18.50
CA ASN A 67 0.10 9.11 17.35
C ASN A 67 1.47 8.51 17.01
N TRP A 68 2.55 9.27 17.25
CA TRP A 68 3.90 8.79 17.01
C TRP A 68 4.30 7.67 17.96
N GLN A 69 4.02 7.82 19.26
CA GLN A 69 4.25 6.78 20.26
C GLN A 69 3.50 5.49 19.90
N VAL A 70 2.21 5.59 19.56
CA VAL A 70 1.41 4.44 19.11
C VAL A 70 2.01 3.76 17.87
N LEU A 71 2.59 4.52 16.94
CA LEU A 71 3.24 3.97 15.76
C LEU A 71 4.57 3.28 16.09
N ILE A 72 5.36 3.83 17.01
CA ILE A 72 6.59 3.20 17.48
C ILE A 72 6.28 1.88 18.17
N ASP A 73 5.30 1.86 19.08
CA ASP A 73 4.85 0.63 19.75
C ASP A 73 4.40 -0.42 18.72
N TYR A 74 3.69 0.03 17.68
CA TYR A 74 3.31 -0.83 16.58
C TYR A 74 4.52 -1.37 15.79
N PHE A 75 5.53 -0.55 15.51
CA PHE A 75 6.74 -1.00 14.80
C PHE A 75 7.62 -1.91 15.65
N GLU A 76 7.63 -1.74 16.96
CA GLU A 76 8.35 -2.60 17.89
C GLU A 76 7.60 -3.90 18.24
N SER A 77 6.31 -3.98 17.91
CA SER A 77 5.51 -5.19 18.13
C SER A 77 6.07 -6.41 17.41
N ASP A 78 6.01 -7.57 18.08
CA ASP A 78 6.48 -8.84 17.53
C ASP A 78 5.72 -9.23 16.26
N GLU A 79 4.41 -8.99 16.24
CA GLU A 79 3.56 -9.25 15.06
C GLU A 79 4.06 -8.50 13.82
N PHE A 80 4.41 -7.22 13.98
CA PHE A 80 4.92 -6.42 12.87
C PHE A 80 6.29 -6.90 12.41
N LYS A 81 7.20 -7.17 13.35
CA LYS A 81 8.55 -7.68 13.07
C LYS A 81 8.49 -9.02 12.34
N GLU A 82 7.68 -9.97 12.81
CA GLU A 82 7.52 -11.29 12.19
C GLU A 82 7.03 -11.17 10.73
N VAL A 83 6.01 -10.34 10.50
CA VAL A 83 5.48 -10.08 9.15
C VAL A 83 6.53 -9.41 8.27
N SER A 84 7.28 -8.44 8.81
CA SER A 84 8.33 -7.73 8.10
C SER A 84 9.47 -8.68 7.69
N ASP A 85 9.96 -9.49 8.61
CA ASP A 85 11.04 -10.46 8.37
C ASP A 85 10.61 -11.58 7.41
N ARG A 86 9.36 -12.04 7.51
CA ARG A 86 8.79 -12.97 6.52
C ARG A 86 8.76 -12.34 5.13
N ASN A 87 8.30 -11.09 5.02
CA ASN A 87 8.24 -10.39 3.73
C ASN A 87 9.65 -10.15 3.15
N LYS A 88 10.62 -9.80 3.98
CA LYS A 88 12.04 -9.67 3.59
C LYS A 88 12.58 -11.00 3.05
N ARG A 89 12.45 -12.09 3.79
CA ARG A 89 12.86 -13.43 3.35
C ARG A 89 12.16 -13.87 2.06
N ASN A 90 10.87 -13.56 1.91
CA ASN A 90 10.14 -13.86 0.67
C ASN A 90 10.67 -13.05 -0.52
N ARG A 91 11.02 -11.78 -0.29
CA ARG A 91 11.63 -10.93 -1.31
C ARG A 91 13.03 -11.40 -1.68
N ASP A 92 13.83 -11.85 -0.73
CA ASP A 92 15.17 -12.41 -1.00
C ASP A 92 15.11 -13.70 -1.82
N LYS A 93 14.01 -14.47 -1.71
CA LYS A 93 13.76 -15.67 -2.52
C LYS A 93 13.25 -15.36 -3.93
N LEU A 94 12.89 -14.11 -4.23
CA LEU A 94 12.42 -13.71 -5.55
C LEU A 94 13.60 -13.65 -6.55
N LYS A 95 13.93 -14.80 -7.13
CA LYS A 95 15.06 -14.94 -8.09
C LYS A 95 14.77 -14.37 -9.47
N MET A 96 13.52 -14.40 -9.89
CA MET A 96 13.08 -13.90 -11.19
C MET A 96 12.06 -12.79 -10.97
N ALA A 97 12.51 -11.55 -11.15
CA ALA A 97 11.61 -10.41 -11.20
C ALA A 97 10.94 -10.39 -12.57
N HIS A 98 9.62 -10.27 -12.58
CA HIS A 98 8.86 -10.10 -13.82
C HIS A 98 9.08 -8.68 -14.36
N THR A 99 9.57 -8.55 -15.59
CA THR A 99 9.92 -7.27 -16.21
C THR A 99 9.03 -7.01 -17.41
N CYS A 100 7.76 -6.75 -17.16
CA CYS A 100 6.76 -6.41 -18.19
C CYS A 100 7.12 -5.17 -19.06
N GLY A 101 8.29 -4.55 -18.86
CA GLY A 101 8.70 -3.31 -19.52
C GLY A 101 7.68 -2.21 -19.29
N ALA A 102 7.46 -1.39 -20.31
CA ALA A 102 6.44 -0.35 -20.27
C ALA A 102 5.00 -0.86 -20.52
N LYS A 103 4.85 -2.10 -20.99
CA LYS A 103 3.54 -2.69 -21.34
C LYS A 103 2.95 -3.43 -20.14
N SER A 104 1.66 -3.23 -19.88
CA SER A 104 0.98 -4.01 -18.83
C SER A 104 0.75 -5.45 -19.29
N ILE A 105 0.61 -6.38 -18.34
CA ILE A 105 0.19 -7.77 -18.64
C ILE A 105 -1.13 -7.75 -19.41
N ALA A 106 -2.08 -6.87 -19.05
CA ALA A 106 -3.35 -6.75 -19.74
C ALA A 106 -3.18 -6.33 -21.22
N GLN A 107 -2.23 -5.42 -21.48
CA GLN A 107 -1.89 -5.03 -22.85
C GLN A 107 -1.27 -6.19 -23.63
N TYR A 108 -0.35 -6.95 -23.02
CA TYR A 108 0.19 -8.16 -23.65
C TYR A 108 -0.90 -9.19 -23.93
N CYS A 109 -1.81 -9.44 -22.97
CA CYS A 109 -2.92 -10.35 -23.17
C CYS A 109 -3.85 -9.91 -24.31
N TYR A 110 -4.06 -8.60 -24.46
CA TYR A 110 -4.87 -8.05 -25.55
C TYR A 110 -4.18 -8.17 -26.92
N GLU A 111 -2.90 -7.83 -27.01
CA GLU A 111 -2.12 -7.91 -28.27
C GLU A 111 -1.93 -9.36 -28.76
N GLU A 112 -1.83 -10.31 -27.83
CA GLU A 112 -1.62 -11.74 -28.12
C GLU A 112 -2.94 -12.55 -28.10
N CYS A 113 -4.08 -11.87 -27.95
CA CYS A 113 -5.37 -12.50 -28.13
C CYS A 113 -5.54 -12.84 -29.61
N ASP A 114 -5.86 -14.10 -29.89
CA ASP A 114 -6.14 -14.50 -31.27
C ASP A 114 -7.38 -13.76 -31.77
N LEU A 115 -7.23 -12.99 -32.85
CA LEU A 115 -8.27 -12.14 -33.42
C LEU A 115 -9.43 -12.97 -34.00
N GLU A 116 -9.20 -14.24 -34.35
CA GLU A 116 -10.23 -15.11 -34.95
C GLU A 116 -10.98 -15.94 -33.90
N THR A 117 -10.29 -16.45 -32.87
CA THR A 117 -10.90 -17.29 -31.83
C THR A 117 -11.23 -16.55 -30.54
N GLY A 118 -10.69 -15.34 -30.34
CA GLY A 118 -10.81 -14.57 -29.10
C GLY A 118 -10.16 -15.25 -27.89
N GLN A 119 -9.29 -16.23 -28.13
CA GLN A 119 -8.69 -17.03 -27.08
C GLN A 119 -7.53 -16.28 -26.43
N GLU A 120 -7.64 -16.03 -25.12
CA GLU A 120 -6.60 -15.33 -24.36
C GLU A 120 -5.33 -16.18 -24.26
N PRO A 121 -4.13 -15.57 -24.32
CA PRO A 121 -2.88 -16.27 -24.17
C PRO A 121 -2.76 -16.89 -22.78
N THR A 122 -2.15 -18.08 -22.71
CA THR A 122 -1.92 -18.76 -21.44
C THR A 122 -0.96 -17.93 -20.57
N ARG A 123 -1.24 -17.84 -19.26
CA ARG A 123 -0.41 -17.11 -18.28
C ARG A 123 1.09 -17.42 -18.38
N THR A 124 1.45 -18.68 -18.65
CA THR A 124 2.84 -19.11 -18.83
C THR A 124 3.47 -18.55 -20.10
N SER A 125 2.70 -18.44 -21.20
CA SER A 125 3.14 -17.80 -22.45
C SER A 125 3.39 -16.31 -22.23
N THR A 126 2.44 -15.62 -21.60
CA THR A 126 2.58 -14.20 -21.26
C THR A 126 3.80 -13.98 -20.38
N TRP A 127 4.01 -14.83 -19.37
CA TRP A 127 5.13 -14.73 -18.43
C TRP A 127 6.51 -15.00 -19.07
N MET A 128 6.60 -15.91 -20.05
CA MET A 128 7.87 -16.13 -20.75
C MET A 128 8.29 -14.92 -21.61
N LYS A 129 7.35 -14.04 -21.97
CA LYS A 129 7.59 -12.85 -22.78
C LYS A 129 7.90 -11.59 -21.96
N THR A 130 7.78 -11.65 -20.62
CA THR A 130 7.84 -10.49 -19.71
C THR A 130 8.86 -10.64 -18.58
#